data_AF-A0A1E5C7R0-F1
#
_entry.id   AF-A0A1E5C7R0-F1
#
_cell.length_a   1.000
_cell.length_b   1.000
_cell.length_c   1.000
_cell.angle_alpha   90.00
_cell.angle_beta   90.00
_cell.angle_gamma   90.00
#
_symmetry.space_group_name_H-M   'P 1'
#
loop_
_entity.id
_entity.type
_entity.pdbx_description
1 polymer ?
#
loop_
_entity_poly.entity_id
_entity_poly.type
_entity_poly.pdbx_seq_one_letter_code
_entity_poly.pdbx_strand_id
1 'polypeptide(L)' 'MNKKIESYGVGAIERPKIKATKKLDLSGVHGQQIVKSETKLALRTHRKTFEKLADM' A
#
# COMPACT_ATOMS: atom_id res chain seq x y z
N MET A 1 24.13 -14.81 0.53
CA MET A 1 24.87 -14.54 -0.72
C MET A 1 24.61 -15.69 -1.68
N ASN A 2 24.19 -15.40 -2.92
CA ASN A 2 23.93 -16.44 -3.92
C ASN A 2 25.26 -16.89 -4.56
N LYS A 3 25.90 -17.92 -3.99
CA LYS A 3 27.16 -18.51 -4.50
C LYS A 3 27.08 -18.99 -5.97
N LYS A 4 25.88 -19.16 -6.51
CA LYS A 4 25.63 -19.53 -7.92
C LYS A 4 25.95 -18.41 -8.93
N ILE A 5 26.10 -17.15 -8.49
CA ILE A 5 26.30 -16.01 -9.39
C ILE A 5 27.80 -15.80 -9.70
N GLU A 6 28.69 -16.26 -8.81
CA GLU A 6 30.15 -16.15 -8.96
C GLU A 6 30.69 -17.01 -10.10
N SER A 7 30.03 -18.13 -10.43
CA SER A 7 30.39 -18.97 -11.59
C SER A 7 30.22 -18.27 -12.93
N TYR A 8 29.49 -17.15 -12.97
CA TYR A 8 29.27 -16.34 -14.18
C TYR A 8 30.19 -15.12 -14.24
N GLY A 9 31.24 -15.04 -13.41
CA GLY A 9 32.20 -13.93 -13.41
C GLY A 9 31.68 -12.62 -12.81
N VAL A 10 30.51 -12.66 -12.16
CA VAL A 10 29.90 -11.49 -11.53
C VAL A 10 30.17 -11.53 -10.03
N GLY A 11 30.86 -10.51 -9.51
CA GLY A 11 31.15 -10.36 -8.09
C GLY A 11 29.87 -10.17 -7.26
N ALA A 12 29.65 -11.02 -6.27
CA ALA A 12 28.50 -10.93 -5.38
C ALA A 12 28.70 -9.78 -4.35
N ILE A 13 28.18 -8.61 -4.66
CA ILE A 13 28.18 -7.46 -3.74
C ILE A 13 27.05 -7.62 -2.71
N GLU A 14 27.34 -7.42 -1.42
CA GLU A 14 26.30 -7.34 -0.39
C GLU A 14 25.45 -6.08 -0.60
N ARG A 15 24.19 -6.29 -1.00
CA ARG A 15 23.21 -5.20 -1.10
C ARG A 15 22.60 -4.95 0.27
N PRO A 16 22.48 -3.68 0.71
CA PRO A 16 21.77 -3.36 1.94
C PRO A 16 20.32 -3.84 1.83
N LYS A 17 19.88 -4.61 2.83
CA LYS A 17 18.49 -5.06 2.94
C LYS A 17 17.64 -3.90 3.46
N ILE A 18 17.22 -3.03 2.56
CA ILE A 18 16.28 -1.96 2.89
C ILE A 18 14.93 -2.61 3.17
N LYS A 19 14.53 -2.65 4.45
CA LYS A 19 13.19 -3.09 4.84
C LYS A 19 12.21 -2.02 4.40
N ALA A 20 11.19 -2.39 3.64
CA ALA A 20 10.12 -1.46 3.30
C ALA A 20 9.36 -1.08 4.58
N THR A 21 9.57 0.14 5.06
CA THR A 21 8.71 0.74 6.09
C THR A 21 7.39 1.11 5.44
N LYS A 22 6.39 0.23 5.55
CA LYS A 22 5.01 0.56 5.18
C LYS A 22 4.43 1.50 6.22
N LYS A 23 4.83 2.78 6.20
CA LYS A 23 4.25 3.84 7.03
C LYS A 23 3.25 4.59 6.16
N LEU A 24 1.99 4.18 6.22
CA LEU A 24 0.89 4.97 5.65
C LEU A 24 0.52 6.04 6.67
N ASP A 25 0.87 7.29 6.38
CA ASP A 25 0.45 8.44 7.19
C ASP A 25 -0.75 9.11 6.54
N LEU A 26 -1.90 9.03 7.21
CA LEU A 26 -3.16 9.59 6.73
C LEU A 26 -3.42 11.03 7.21
N SER A 27 -2.53 11.59 8.03
CA SER A 27 -2.74 12.88 8.69
C SER A 27 -2.55 14.08 7.74
N GLY A 28 -1.70 13.90 6.72
CA GLY A 28 -1.38 14.94 5.73
C GLY A 28 -2.45 15.12 4.65
N VAL A 29 -2.29 16.16 3.83
CA VAL A 29 -3.21 16.50 2.72
C VAL A 29 -3.41 15.32 1.75
N HIS A 30 -2.33 14.59 1.43
CA HIS A 30 -2.40 13.39 0.59
C HIS A 30 -3.17 12.25 1.27
N GLY A 31 -2.98 12.07 2.58
CA GLY A 31 -3.74 11.12 3.39
C GLY A 31 -5.24 11.40 3.35
N GLN A 32 -5.62 12.67 3.51
CA GLN A 32 -7.02 13.10 3.40
C GLN A 32 -7.60 12.84 2.01
N GLN A 33 -6.81 13.02 0.95
CA GLN A 33 -7.24 12.72 -0.41
C GLN A 33 -7.51 11.23 -0.61
N ILE A 34 -6.64 10.36 -0.08
CA ILE A 34 -6.82 8.90 -0.12
C ILE A 34 -8.10 8.50 0.60
N VAL A 35 -8.33 9.02 1.82
CA VAL A 35 -9.56 8.74 2.55
C VAL A 35 -10.78 9.18 1.75
N LYS A 36 -10.78 10.41 1.20
CA LYS A 36 -11.89 10.92 0.39
C LYS A 36 -12.17 10.06 -0.85
N SER A 37 -11.14 9.62 -1.56
CA SER A 37 -11.32 8.79 -2.76
C SER A 37 -11.89 7.43 -2.41
N GLU A 38 -11.33 6.76 -1.40
CA GLU A 38 -11.77 5.44 -0.98
C GLU A 38 -13.19 5.46 -0.40
N THR A 39 -13.51 6.44 0.45
CA THR A 39 -14.86 6.60 1.00
C THR A 39 -15.88 6.85 -0.11
N LYS A 40 -15.55 7.69 -1.10
CA LYS A 40 -16.43 7.96 -2.25
C LYS A 40 -16.65 6.70 -3.10
N LEU A 41 -15.63 5.88 -3.28
CA LEU A 41 -15.75 4.59 -3.98
C LEU A 41 -16.67 3.65 -3.21
N ALA A 42 -16.45 3.47 -1.91
CA ALA A 42 -17.26 2.60 -1.06
C ALA A 42 -18.75 3.00 -1.07
N LEU A 43 -19.06 4.29 -0.97
CA LEU A 43 -20.44 4.80 -1.03
C LEU A 43 -21.12 4.50 -2.37
N ARG A 44 -20.38 4.59 -3.48
CA ARG A 44 -20.92 4.26 -4.81
C ARG A 44 -21.17 2.77 -4.97
N THR A 45 -20.23 1.94 -4.52
CA THR A 45 -20.32 0.49 -4.64
C THR A 45 -21.43 -0.10 -3.76
N HIS A 46 -21.62 0.45 -2.56
CA HIS A 46 -22.52 -0.12 -1.55
C HIS A 46 -23.68 0.79 -1.16
N ARG A 47 -24.28 1.47 -2.14
CA ARG A 47 -25.35 2.44 -1.91
C ARG A 47 -26.51 1.90 -1.06
N LYS A 48 -27.06 0.73 -1.41
CA LYS A 48 -28.19 0.10 -0.68
C LYS A 48 -27.85 -0.27 0.77
N THR A 49 -26.60 -0.65 1.02
CA THR A 49 -26.13 -0.99 2.37
C THR A 49 -26.09 0.25 3.24
N PHE A 50 -25.58 1.37 2.69
CA PHE A 50 -25.56 2.64 3.40
C PHE A 50 -26.96 3.25 3.57
N GLU A 51 -27.85 3.12 2.59
CA GLU A 51 -29.26 3.52 2.72
C GLU A 51 -29.92 2.76 3.89
N LYS A 52 -29.76 1.43 3.94
CA LYS A 52 -30.30 0.61 5.03
C LYS A 52 -29.69 0.94 6.41
N LEU A 53 -28.41 1.30 6.45
CA LEU A 53 -27.74 1.71 7.70
C LEU A 53 -28.18 3.10 8.16
N ALA A 54 -28.58 3.99 7.25
CA ALA A 54 -29.07 5.32 7.60
C ALA A 54 -30.48 5.27 8.23
N ASP A 55 -31.26 4.24 7.89
CA ASP A 55 -32.61 4.02 8.42
C ASP A 55 -32.64 3.18 9.71
N MET A 56 -31.49 2.74 10.23
CA MET A 56 -31.34 2.00 11.51
C MET A 56 -31.15 2.96 12.68
#